data_AF-A0A939XXS1-F1
#
_entry.id   AF-A0A939XXS1-F1
#
_cell.length_a   1.000
_cell.length_b   1.000
_cell.length_c   1.000
_cell.angle_alpha   90.00
_cell.angle_beta   90.00
_cell.angle_gamma   90.00
#
_symmetry.space_group_name_H-M   'P 1'
#
loop_
_entity.id
_entity.type
_entity.pdbx_description
1 polymer ?
#
loop_
_entity_poly.entity_id
_entity_poly.type
_entity_poly.pdbx_seq_one_letter_code
_entity_poly.pdbx_strand_id
1 'polypeptide(L)'
;MGGFFGTISKKNCVADLFYGTDYNSHLGTKRGGMSMYDETIGFTRSIHNLENSYFRTKFEPDLPKFKGKSGIGVISDTDAQPIVINSHLGRFALVTIACINNADELAAELLAKNMHFSELSSGRINQTELISLLIIDKPTIKEGIENVFNKVKGSCSLLMLMEDKIVAARDKLGRTPMLIAEKPDAHAVSCESCTFHNLGFEPVYNMGPGEIMEITADSYTQMRAPNKKMQVCSFLWVYYGYPVSTYENVNVDCSRYCAGCLMGKKDDCKADFVAGIPDSGVGFAIGYAAGKGIPYKRALIKYTPTWPRSFTPATQEIRSFIAKMKLIPNKQLLKDSEVIFCDDSIVRGTQLQDNVEALFRYGAKKVHMRISCPPLIYPCEFLNFASKNSDLDLITRRIIQKFEGDHTKNLDKYKTTDSPEYNRLVEEIRQSFNLSSLKFSTIEDLVEAIGLPKEQICTHCFDGSSYFD
;
A
#
# COMPACT_ATOMS: atom_id res chain seq x y z
N MET A 1 5.38 -0.04 0.48
CA MET A 1 4.58 -0.19 1.72
C MET A 1 5.13 -1.37 2.50
N GLY A 2 4.49 -1.74 3.60
CA GLY A 2 4.64 -3.05 4.20
C GLY A 2 3.27 -3.58 4.58
N GLY A 3 3.22 -4.83 4.99
CA GLY A 3 2.05 -5.45 5.61
C GLY A 3 2.52 -6.33 6.75
N PHE A 4 1.75 -6.39 7.84
CA PHE A 4 2.04 -7.32 8.94
C PHE A 4 0.89 -8.29 9.15
N PHE A 5 1.22 -9.38 9.83
CA PHE A 5 0.29 -10.35 10.35
C PHE A 5 0.72 -10.72 11.76
N GLY A 6 -0.21 -10.70 12.71
CA GLY A 6 -0.01 -11.19 14.06
C GLY A 6 -1.02 -12.27 14.36
N THR A 7 -0.65 -13.29 15.13
CA THR A 7 -1.59 -14.29 15.62
C THR A 7 -1.21 -14.77 17.01
N ILE A 8 -2.22 -15.06 17.82
CA ILE A 8 -2.09 -15.65 19.14
C ILE A 8 -3.16 -16.72 19.31
N SER A 9 -2.76 -17.89 19.77
CA SER A 9 -3.59 -19.10 19.83
C SER A 9 -3.35 -19.91 21.10
N LYS A 10 -4.31 -20.75 21.46
CA LYS A 10 -4.13 -21.77 22.51
C LYS A 10 -3.16 -22.89 22.10
N LYS A 11 -2.92 -23.03 20.79
CA LYS A 11 -2.12 -24.09 20.16
C LYS A 11 -0.96 -23.49 19.37
N ASN A 12 -0.06 -24.34 18.86
CA ASN A 12 1.01 -23.88 18.00
C ASN A 12 0.44 -23.22 16.74
N CYS A 13 0.91 -22.01 16.42
CA CYS A 13 0.38 -21.18 15.33
C CYS A 13 1.45 -20.77 14.32
N VAL A 14 2.52 -21.57 14.17
CA VAL A 14 3.64 -21.27 13.24
C VAL A 14 3.13 -21.17 11.79
N ALA A 15 2.25 -22.09 11.38
CA ALA A 15 1.68 -22.11 10.03
C ALA A 15 0.80 -20.89 9.75
N ASP A 16 -0.05 -20.50 10.72
CA ASP A 16 -0.88 -19.31 10.63
C ASP A 16 -0.02 -18.06 10.44
N LEU A 17 1.03 -17.92 11.25
CA LEU A 17 1.95 -16.78 11.13
C LEU A 17 2.66 -16.75 9.77
N PHE A 18 3.19 -17.89 9.34
CA PHE A 18 3.95 -18.01 8.10
C PHE A 18 3.09 -17.65 6.88
N TYR A 19 1.94 -18.30 6.71
CA TYR A 19 1.06 -18.05 5.57
C TYR A 19 0.35 -16.70 5.67
N GLY A 20 -0.04 -16.27 6.87
CA GLY A 20 -0.65 -14.96 7.08
C GLY A 20 0.29 -13.80 6.71
N THR A 21 1.57 -13.94 7.05
CA THR A 21 2.61 -12.99 6.62
C THR A 21 2.81 -13.04 5.10
N ASP A 22 2.86 -14.23 4.51
CA ASP A 22 3.06 -14.40 3.06
C ASP A 22 1.97 -13.75 2.20
N TYR A 23 0.70 -13.75 2.63
CA TYR A 23 -0.39 -13.06 1.91
C TYR A 23 -0.15 -11.54 1.76
N ASN A 24 0.68 -10.95 2.62
CA ASN A 24 1.07 -9.54 2.54
C ASN A 24 2.22 -9.28 1.53
N SER A 25 2.74 -10.31 0.83
CA SER A 25 3.90 -10.19 -0.08
C SER A 25 3.71 -9.23 -1.25
N HIS A 26 2.48 -8.82 -1.55
CA HIS A 26 2.21 -7.84 -2.59
C HIS A 26 2.40 -6.38 -2.12
N LEU A 27 2.51 -6.15 -0.80
CA LEU A 27 2.66 -4.83 -0.17
C LEU A 27 4.12 -4.40 -0.01
N GLY A 28 5.07 -5.32 -0.17
CA GLY A 28 6.48 -4.99 -0.21
C GLY A 28 7.38 -6.07 -0.82
N THR A 29 8.59 -5.68 -1.22
CA THR A 29 9.49 -6.49 -2.04
C THR A 29 10.92 -6.56 -1.51
N LYS A 30 11.25 -5.89 -0.39
CA LYS A 30 12.65 -5.84 0.08
C LYS A 30 12.98 -6.83 1.17
N ARG A 31 12.16 -6.88 2.22
CA ARG A 31 12.43 -7.65 3.43
C ARG A 31 11.19 -8.41 3.87
N GLY A 32 11.41 -9.58 4.44
CA GLY A 32 10.41 -10.35 5.17
C GLY A 32 10.97 -10.68 6.54
N GLY A 33 10.11 -10.78 7.54
CA GLY A 33 10.51 -11.14 8.90
C GLY A 33 9.39 -11.82 9.67
N MET A 34 9.79 -12.70 10.59
CA MET A 34 8.89 -13.37 11.54
C MET A 34 9.55 -13.41 12.92
N SER A 35 8.76 -13.22 13.96
CA SER A 35 9.13 -13.46 15.35
C SER A 35 8.02 -14.19 16.08
N MET A 36 8.40 -15.19 16.87
CA MET A 36 7.48 -15.93 17.75
C MET A 36 8.01 -15.96 19.17
N TYR A 37 7.09 -16.19 20.11
CA TYR A 37 7.42 -16.42 21.52
C TYR A 37 6.96 -17.82 21.95
N ASP A 38 7.83 -18.49 22.70
CA ASP A 38 7.57 -19.75 23.38
C ASP A 38 8.17 -19.66 24.79
N GLU A 39 7.45 -20.16 25.80
CA GLU A 39 7.86 -20.06 27.21
C GLU A 39 9.22 -20.72 27.50
N THR A 40 9.62 -21.73 26.71
CA THR A 40 10.86 -22.49 26.94
C THR A 40 12.04 -21.93 26.14
N ILE A 41 11.81 -21.42 24.93
CA ILE A 41 12.86 -20.95 24.02
C ILE A 41 13.02 -19.42 24.11
N GLY A 42 11.96 -18.71 24.51
CA GLY A 42 11.86 -17.26 24.40
C GLY A 42 11.60 -16.81 22.96
N PHE A 43 12.00 -15.57 22.66
CA PHE A 43 11.80 -15.00 21.32
C PHE A 43 12.72 -15.65 20.27
N THR A 44 12.10 -16.20 19.23
CA THR A 44 12.79 -16.69 18.02
C THR A 44 12.45 -15.79 16.85
N ARG A 45 13.46 -15.36 16.07
CA ARG A 45 13.30 -14.42 14.96
C ARG A 45 14.13 -14.83 13.73
N SER A 46 13.55 -14.66 12.55
CA SER A 46 14.25 -14.67 11.25
C SER A 46 13.88 -13.44 10.41
N ILE A 47 14.85 -12.89 9.69
CA ILE A 47 14.66 -11.79 8.73
C ILE A 47 15.44 -12.12 7.46
N HIS A 48 14.79 -12.01 6.30
CA HIS A 48 15.38 -12.32 4.99
C HIS A 48 15.24 -11.17 4.00
N ASN A 49 16.18 -11.11 3.06
CA ASN A 49 16.05 -10.28 1.84
C ASN A 49 15.11 -11.00 0.84
N LEU A 50 14.12 -10.26 0.32
CA LEU A 50 13.12 -10.73 -0.65
C LEU A 50 13.29 -10.12 -2.05
N GLU A 51 14.28 -9.25 -2.28
CA GLU A 51 14.49 -8.54 -3.56
C GLU A 51 14.78 -9.49 -4.73
N ASN A 52 15.20 -10.72 -4.42
CA ASN A 52 15.55 -11.76 -5.39
C ASN A 52 14.88 -13.12 -5.14
N SER A 53 13.99 -13.25 -4.16
CA SER A 53 13.30 -14.51 -3.87
C SER A 53 11.96 -14.29 -3.17
N TYR A 54 11.06 -15.26 -3.30
CA TYR A 54 9.77 -15.23 -2.62
C TYR A 54 9.92 -15.47 -1.12
N PHE A 55 8.96 -14.94 -0.35
CA PHE A 55 8.89 -15.11 1.09
C PHE A 55 8.94 -16.59 1.49
N ARG A 56 8.05 -17.43 0.93
CA ARG A 56 8.00 -18.87 1.28
C ARG A 56 9.35 -19.57 1.11
N THR A 57 9.98 -19.43 -0.06
CA THR A 57 11.26 -20.08 -0.37
C THR A 57 12.37 -19.67 0.60
N LYS A 58 12.34 -18.44 1.11
CA LYS A 58 13.32 -17.95 2.08
C LYS A 58 13.07 -18.44 3.51
N PHE A 59 11.80 -18.58 3.90
CA PHE A 59 11.41 -18.88 5.27
C PHE A 59 11.12 -20.37 5.53
N GLU A 60 10.82 -21.17 4.50
CA GLU A 60 10.61 -22.62 4.63
C GLU A 60 11.74 -23.35 5.38
N PRO A 61 13.04 -23.09 5.09
CA PRO A 61 14.14 -23.72 5.84
C PRO A 61 14.22 -23.31 7.31
N ASP A 62 13.64 -22.17 7.68
CA ASP A 62 13.64 -21.66 9.05
C ASP A 62 12.45 -22.15 9.88
N LEU A 63 11.38 -22.66 9.26
CA LEU A 63 10.17 -23.11 9.96
C LEU A 63 10.45 -24.07 11.13
N PRO A 64 11.39 -25.04 11.05
CA PRO A 64 11.70 -25.92 12.19
C PRO A 64 12.25 -25.20 13.43
N LYS A 65 12.77 -23.97 13.28
CA LYS A 65 13.26 -23.14 14.39
C LYS A 65 12.12 -22.48 15.16
N PHE A 66 10.98 -22.26 14.49
CA PHE A 66 9.85 -21.56 15.07
C PHE A 66 8.98 -22.53 15.87
N LYS A 67 8.70 -22.13 17.10
CA LYS A 67 7.74 -22.75 17.99
C LYS A 67 7.10 -21.63 18.81
N GLY A 68 5.82 -21.78 19.12
CA GLY A 68 5.13 -20.81 19.93
C GLY A 68 3.63 -20.80 19.68
N LYS A 69 2.95 -20.14 20.61
CA LYS A 69 1.50 -19.90 20.60
C LYS A 69 1.16 -18.48 20.17
N SER A 70 2.17 -17.63 19.96
CA SER A 70 2.01 -16.25 19.55
C SER A 70 3.15 -15.83 18.64
N GLY A 71 2.85 -14.93 17.70
CA GLY A 71 3.86 -14.42 16.79
C GLY A 71 3.40 -13.25 15.95
N ILE A 72 4.37 -12.51 15.43
CA ILE A 72 4.19 -11.38 14.52
C ILE A 72 5.15 -11.51 13.34
N GLY A 73 4.68 -11.14 12.16
CA GLY A 73 5.44 -11.19 10.92
C GLY A 73 5.15 -9.97 10.06
N VAL A 74 6.09 -9.66 9.18
CA VAL A 74 6.07 -8.44 8.37
C VAL A 74 6.68 -8.68 7.00
N ILE A 75 6.06 -8.09 5.99
CA ILE A 75 6.63 -7.79 4.68
C ILE A 75 6.95 -6.30 4.68
N SER A 76 8.18 -5.93 4.34
CA SER A 76 8.65 -4.53 4.40
C SER A 76 9.37 -4.11 3.12
N ASP A 77 9.12 -2.87 2.69
CA ASP A 77 9.86 -2.19 1.61
C ASP A 77 11.07 -1.39 2.09
N THR A 78 11.36 -1.40 3.39
CA THR A 78 12.45 -0.63 3.98
C THR A 78 13.32 -1.51 4.86
N ASP A 79 13.05 -1.49 6.15
CA ASP A 79 13.98 -1.87 7.19
C ASP A 79 13.84 -3.35 7.56
N ALA A 80 14.92 -3.91 8.10
CA ALA A 80 14.88 -5.22 8.72
C ALA A 80 14.06 -5.16 10.03
N GLN A 81 12.99 -5.96 10.09
CA GLN A 81 12.10 -6.13 11.25
C GLN A 81 11.51 -7.55 11.20
N PRO A 82 11.06 -8.15 12.33
CA PRO A 82 10.82 -7.54 13.65
C PRO A 82 12.08 -7.14 14.43
N ILE A 83 11.99 -6.20 15.37
CA ILE A 83 13.07 -5.89 16.34
C ILE A 83 12.67 -6.40 17.72
N VAL A 84 13.57 -7.12 18.40
CA VAL A 84 13.37 -7.58 19.78
C VAL A 84 14.09 -6.64 20.72
N ILE A 85 13.34 -6.03 21.64
CA ILE A 85 13.81 -5.06 22.62
C ILE A 85 13.67 -5.63 24.02
N ASN A 86 14.62 -5.31 24.88
CA ASN A 86 14.54 -5.57 26.32
C ASN A 86 14.61 -4.22 27.05
N SER A 87 13.53 -3.83 27.73
CA SER A 87 13.44 -2.53 28.42
C SER A 87 12.70 -2.65 29.77
N HIS A 88 12.51 -1.53 30.47
CA HIS A 88 11.69 -1.46 31.69
C HIS A 88 10.20 -1.76 31.44
N LEU A 89 9.74 -1.74 30.18
CA LEU A 89 8.39 -2.18 29.80
C LEU A 89 8.31 -3.71 29.61
N GLY A 90 9.40 -4.43 29.83
CA GLY A 90 9.55 -5.86 29.56
C GLY A 90 10.25 -6.14 28.22
N ARG A 91 10.28 -7.42 27.85
CA ARG A 91 10.83 -7.88 26.58
C ARG A 91 9.73 -8.02 25.55
N PHE A 92 9.91 -7.43 24.37
CA PHE A 92 8.94 -7.49 23.29
C PHE A 92 9.58 -7.52 21.91
N ALA A 93 8.86 -8.09 20.94
CA ALA A 93 9.18 -7.91 19.52
C ALA A 93 8.25 -6.88 18.89
N LEU A 94 8.77 -6.04 17.99
CA LEU A 94 8.02 -4.96 17.35
C LEU A 94 8.11 -5.06 15.83
N VAL A 95 6.98 -4.87 15.15
CA VAL A 95 6.89 -4.58 13.71
C VAL A 95 6.13 -3.29 13.49
N THR A 96 6.51 -2.53 12.47
CA THR A 96 5.90 -1.24 12.14
C THR A 96 5.70 -1.11 10.63
N ILE A 97 4.54 -0.59 10.24
CA ILE A 97 4.32 0.02 8.93
C ILE A 97 4.32 1.52 9.17
N ALA A 98 5.43 2.16 8.81
CA ALA A 98 5.67 3.55 9.13
C ALA A 98 6.14 4.39 7.94
N CYS A 99 5.82 5.68 8.03
CA CYS A 99 6.41 6.77 7.27
C CYS A 99 6.67 7.89 8.28
N ILE A 100 7.93 8.23 8.51
CA ILE A 100 8.34 9.18 9.56
C ILE A 100 9.13 10.29 8.88
N ASN A 101 8.48 11.40 8.55
CA ASN A 101 9.12 12.50 7.82
C ASN A 101 10.07 13.32 8.72
N ASN A 102 9.90 13.23 10.05
CA ASN A 102 10.75 13.87 11.04
C ASN A 102 11.65 12.88 11.78
N ALA A 103 12.11 11.82 11.12
CA ALA A 103 12.92 10.78 11.76
C ALA A 103 14.21 11.32 12.37
N ASP A 104 14.92 12.22 11.66
CA ASP A 104 16.18 12.81 12.13
C ASP A 104 15.96 13.74 13.35
N GLU A 105 14.86 14.51 13.36
CA GLU A 105 14.45 15.36 14.50
C GLU A 105 14.23 14.50 15.75
N LEU A 106 13.47 13.40 15.61
CA LEU A 106 13.14 12.51 16.72
C LEU A 106 14.37 11.74 17.21
N ALA A 107 15.25 11.30 16.30
CA ALA A 107 16.49 10.64 16.68
C ALA A 107 17.43 11.58 17.44
N ALA A 108 17.55 12.84 17.01
CA ALA A 108 18.33 13.83 17.74
C ALA A 108 17.80 14.08 19.16
N GLU A 109 16.48 14.13 19.34
CA GLU A 109 15.86 14.27 20.67
C GLU A 109 16.19 13.07 21.59
N LEU A 110 16.12 11.84 21.06
CA LEU A 110 16.40 10.63 21.83
C LEU A 110 17.89 10.49 22.16
N LEU A 111 18.77 10.83 21.22
CA LEU A 111 20.22 10.89 21.46
C LEU A 111 20.58 11.92 22.55
N ALA A 112 19.90 13.06 22.58
CA ALA A 112 20.08 14.07 23.65
C ALA A 112 19.65 13.56 25.04
N LYS A 113 18.81 12.51 25.11
CA LYS A 113 18.44 11.80 26.34
C LYS A 113 19.37 10.63 26.67
N ASN A 114 20.51 10.50 25.98
CA ASN A 114 21.46 9.40 26.10
C ASN A 114 20.90 8.02 25.69
N MET A 115 19.86 7.98 24.86
CA MET A 115 19.48 6.74 24.17
C MET A 115 20.45 6.48 23.02
N HIS A 116 20.51 5.23 22.54
CA HIS A 116 21.37 4.83 21.43
C HIS A 116 20.54 4.14 20.34
N PHE A 117 21.10 4.11 19.12
CA PHE A 117 20.60 3.35 17.99
C PHE A 117 21.62 2.27 17.60
N SER A 118 21.14 1.09 17.29
CA SER A 118 21.93 -0.11 17.01
C SER A 118 22.08 -0.29 15.50
N GLU A 119 23.28 0.00 15.00
CA GLU A 119 23.77 -0.18 13.61
C GLU A 119 22.85 0.27 12.45
N LEU A 120 23.34 1.23 11.67
CA LEU A 120 22.67 1.81 10.51
C LEU A 120 22.72 0.86 9.30
N SER A 121 21.71 0.04 9.06
CA SER A 121 21.59 -0.60 7.75
C SER A 121 21.40 0.51 6.70
N SER A 122 22.43 0.76 5.89
CA SER A 122 22.48 1.76 4.78
C SER A 122 22.55 3.25 5.17
N GLY A 123 23.05 3.59 6.37
CA GLY A 123 23.29 4.99 6.75
C GLY A 123 22.03 5.80 7.09
N ARG A 124 20.89 5.12 7.29
CA ARG A 124 19.63 5.71 7.75
C ARG A 124 19.18 5.06 9.05
N ILE A 125 18.46 5.81 9.88
CA ILE A 125 17.86 5.32 11.12
C ILE A 125 16.79 4.28 10.77
N ASN A 126 16.86 3.11 11.41
CA ASN A 126 15.82 2.09 11.30
C ASN A 126 14.52 2.62 11.93
N GLN A 127 13.44 2.70 11.15
CA GLN A 127 12.19 3.30 11.62
C GLN A 127 11.59 2.49 12.79
N THR A 128 11.65 1.17 12.74
CA THR A 128 11.14 0.31 13.82
C THR A 128 11.92 0.51 15.11
N GLU A 129 13.23 0.70 15.05
CA GLU A 129 14.05 0.99 16.23
C GLU A 129 13.68 2.36 16.82
N LEU A 130 13.58 3.40 15.98
CA LEU A 130 13.14 4.73 16.39
C LEU A 130 11.79 4.70 17.12
N ILE A 131 10.81 3.99 16.56
CA ILE A 131 9.50 3.82 17.19
C ILE A 131 9.63 3.08 18.53
N SER A 132 10.46 2.04 18.61
CA SER A 132 10.67 1.32 19.87
C SER A 132 11.25 2.23 20.97
N LEU A 133 12.19 3.11 20.63
CA LEU A 133 12.79 4.06 21.57
C LEU A 133 11.78 5.13 22.03
N LEU A 134 10.91 5.60 21.13
CA LEU A 134 9.82 6.51 21.49
C LEU A 134 8.80 5.88 22.44
N ILE A 135 8.55 4.58 22.30
CA ILE A 135 7.64 3.85 23.20
C ILE A 135 8.26 3.73 24.59
N ILE A 136 9.51 3.29 24.68
CA ILE A 136 10.19 3.11 25.97
C ILE A 136 10.56 4.46 26.63
N ASP A 137 10.52 5.59 25.93
CA ASP A 137 10.62 6.92 26.57
C ASP A 137 9.47 7.20 27.56
N LYS A 138 8.46 6.32 27.65
CA LYS A 138 7.30 6.45 28.56
C LYS A 138 7.19 5.33 29.59
N PRO A 139 6.48 5.58 30.72
CA PRO A 139 6.32 4.61 31.81
C PRO A 139 5.47 3.38 31.46
N THR A 140 4.52 3.51 30.52
CA THR A 140 3.61 2.42 30.13
C THR A 140 3.57 2.22 28.61
N ILE A 141 3.23 1.02 28.16
CA ILE A 141 3.08 0.71 26.72
C ILE A 141 2.05 1.63 26.06
N LYS A 142 0.91 1.86 26.73
CA LYS A 142 -0.14 2.75 26.22
C LYS A 142 0.38 4.18 26.01
N GLU A 143 1.00 4.77 27.02
CA GLU A 143 1.55 6.12 26.93
C GLU A 143 2.70 6.20 25.91
N GLY A 144 3.49 5.13 25.78
CA GLY A 144 4.55 5.02 24.78
C GLY A 144 4.02 5.04 23.35
N ILE A 145 2.95 4.30 23.07
CA ILE A 145 2.29 4.32 21.77
C ILE A 145 1.60 5.67 21.52
N GLU A 146 0.98 6.28 22.54
CA GLU A 146 0.43 7.64 22.42
C GLU A 146 1.53 8.69 22.14
N ASN A 147 2.72 8.51 22.70
CA ASN A 147 3.89 9.35 22.39
C ASN A 147 4.30 9.23 20.93
N VAL A 148 4.27 8.02 20.36
CA VAL A 148 4.48 7.79 18.92
C VAL A 148 3.45 8.57 18.09
N PHE A 149 2.17 8.45 18.43
CA PHE A 149 1.09 9.17 17.73
C PHE A 149 1.29 10.70 17.78
N ASN A 150 1.74 11.23 18.91
CA ASN A 150 1.89 12.68 19.09
C ASN A 150 3.14 13.25 18.42
N LYS A 151 4.18 12.45 18.22
CA LYS A 151 5.49 12.92 17.73
C LYS A 151 5.76 12.64 16.27
N VAL A 152 5.22 11.56 15.70
CA VAL A 152 5.49 11.16 14.32
C VAL A 152 4.74 12.06 13.34
N LYS A 153 5.48 12.83 12.53
CA LYS A 153 4.94 13.49 11.33
C LYS A 153 4.91 12.46 10.19
N GLY A 154 3.77 11.80 10.02
CA GLY A 154 3.57 10.79 9.00
C GLY A 154 2.49 9.80 9.40
N SER A 155 2.82 8.51 9.40
CA SER A 155 1.96 7.48 9.97
C SER A 155 2.79 6.35 10.55
N CYS A 156 2.26 5.67 11.57
CA CYS A 156 2.88 4.48 12.15
C CYS A 156 1.79 3.58 12.72
N SER A 157 1.54 2.45 12.07
CA SER A 157 0.79 1.33 12.63
C SER A 157 1.77 0.25 13.05
N LEU A 158 1.49 -0.43 14.16
CA LEU A 158 2.42 -1.39 14.74
C LEU A 158 1.73 -2.60 15.38
N LEU A 159 2.47 -3.71 15.43
CA LEU A 159 2.19 -4.84 16.31
C LEU A 159 3.37 -5.04 17.25
N MET A 160 3.08 -5.22 18.52
CA MET A 160 4.04 -5.54 19.57
C MET A 160 3.69 -6.91 20.15
N LEU A 161 4.60 -7.86 20.04
CA LEU A 161 4.49 -9.18 20.62
C LEU A 161 5.15 -9.17 22.01
N MET A 162 4.32 -9.34 23.03
CA MET A 162 4.73 -9.62 24.40
C MET A 162 4.72 -11.14 24.64
N GLU A 163 5.14 -11.57 25.83
CA GLU A 163 5.18 -12.98 26.20
C GLU A 163 3.78 -13.63 26.28
N ASP A 164 2.78 -12.86 26.70
CA ASP A 164 1.41 -13.31 26.97
C ASP A 164 0.34 -12.74 26.02
N LYS A 165 0.69 -11.73 25.22
CA LYS A 165 -0.26 -10.97 24.39
C LYS A 165 0.36 -10.32 23.16
N ILE A 166 -0.50 -9.90 22.24
CA ILE A 166 -0.16 -8.96 21.17
C ILE A 166 -0.83 -7.62 21.48
N VAL A 167 -0.06 -6.53 21.40
CA VAL A 167 -0.60 -5.17 21.39
C VAL A 167 -0.60 -4.68 19.95
N ALA A 168 -1.79 -4.36 19.43
CA ALA A 168 -1.98 -3.81 18.11
C ALA A 168 -2.35 -2.33 18.21
N ALA A 169 -1.74 -1.47 17.39
CA ALA A 169 -2.03 -0.05 17.38
C ALA A 169 -2.10 0.50 15.96
N ARG A 170 -3.25 1.07 15.62
CA ARG A 170 -3.50 1.72 14.32
C ARG A 170 -3.03 3.17 14.38
N ASP A 171 -2.41 3.66 13.31
CA ASP A 171 -1.89 5.03 13.24
C ASP A 171 -2.95 6.11 13.58
N LYS A 172 -2.50 7.27 14.08
CA LYS A 172 -3.33 8.32 14.68
C LYS A 172 -4.56 8.73 13.87
N LEU A 173 -4.43 8.77 12.54
CA LEU A 173 -5.50 9.16 11.61
C LEU A 173 -6.01 7.97 10.77
N GLY A 174 -5.60 6.75 11.08
CA GLY A 174 -6.04 5.55 10.37
C GLY A 174 -5.67 5.51 8.88
N ARG A 175 -4.51 6.09 8.50
CA ARG A 175 -3.97 6.08 7.13
C ARG A 175 -3.90 4.66 6.56
N THR A 176 -3.49 3.71 7.39
CA THR A 176 -3.41 2.29 7.08
C THR A 176 -4.58 1.53 7.72
N PRO A 177 -5.07 0.45 7.09
CA PRO A 177 -6.07 -0.43 7.67
C PRO A 177 -5.47 -1.34 8.73
N MET A 178 -6.29 -1.75 9.71
CA MET A 178 -5.94 -2.76 10.71
C MET A 178 -7.22 -3.46 11.16
N LEU A 179 -7.27 -4.78 10.97
CA LEU A 179 -8.43 -5.63 11.27
C LEU A 179 -8.03 -6.73 12.23
N ILE A 180 -8.94 -7.05 13.16
CA ILE A 180 -8.87 -8.24 14.01
C ILE A 180 -9.81 -9.29 13.42
N ALA A 181 -9.33 -10.53 13.37
CA ALA A 181 -10.09 -11.70 12.97
C ALA A 181 -9.97 -12.79 14.03
N GLU A 182 -10.96 -13.67 14.10
CA GLU A 182 -11.01 -14.75 15.08
C GLU A 182 -11.26 -16.11 14.42
N LYS A 183 -10.82 -17.16 15.11
CA LYS A 183 -11.23 -18.55 14.91
C LYS A 183 -11.29 -19.23 16.28
N PRO A 184 -11.90 -20.41 16.44
CA PRO A 184 -12.28 -20.95 17.76
C PRO A 184 -11.20 -20.96 18.86
N ASP A 185 -9.92 -21.11 18.49
CA ASP A 185 -8.79 -21.18 19.43
C ASP A 185 -7.74 -20.07 19.20
N ALA A 186 -8.04 -19.02 18.43
CA ALA A 186 -7.04 -18.00 18.08
C ALA A 186 -7.64 -16.67 17.63
N HIS A 187 -6.86 -15.61 17.84
CA HIS A 187 -7.06 -14.30 17.22
C HIS A 187 -5.91 -13.99 16.25
N ALA A 188 -6.21 -13.18 15.24
CA ALA A 188 -5.24 -12.65 14.30
C ALA A 188 -5.47 -11.17 14.03
N VAL A 189 -4.40 -10.46 13.65
CA VAL A 189 -4.44 -9.06 13.23
C VAL A 189 -3.68 -8.90 11.93
N SER A 190 -4.25 -8.16 10.99
CA SER A 190 -3.54 -7.81 9.75
C SER A 190 -4.03 -6.49 9.17
N CYS A 191 -3.26 -5.95 8.24
CA CYS A 191 -3.67 -4.82 7.41
C CYS A 191 -4.67 -5.22 6.34
N GLU A 192 -4.70 -6.50 5.92
CA GLU A 192 -5.57 -6.95 4.83
C GLU A 192 -6.46 -8.11 5.22
N SER A 193 -7.75 -7.99 4.92
CA SER A 193 -8.70 -9.07 5.18
C SER A 193 -8.46 -10.31 4.31
N CYS A 194 -7.80 -10.17 3.16
CA CYS A 194 -7.45 -11.32 2.31
C CYS A 194 -6.55 -12.35 3.02
N THR A 195 -5.84 -11.93 4.07
CA THR A 195 -4.91 -12.77 4.83
C THR A 195 -5.63 -13.81 5.69
N PHE A 196 -6.90 -13.58 6.03
CA PHE A 196 -7.65 -14.39 7.00
C PHE A 196 -8.37 -15.60 6.40
N HIS A 197 -8.96 -15.42 5.21
CA HIS A 197 -9.95 -16.34 4.64
C HIS A 197 -9.42 -17.78 4.50
N ASN A 198 -8.25 -17.95 3.89
CA ASN A 198 -7.66 -19.28 3.66
C ASN A 198 -7.01 -19.88 4.91
N LEU A 199 -6.95 -19.13 6.02
CA LEU A 199 -6.45 -19.58 7.32
C LEU A 199 -7.58 -19.91 8.31
N GLY A 200 -8.83 -19.79 7.86
CA GLY A 200 -10.03 -20.07 8.66
C GLY A 200 -10.33 -19.02 9.73
N PHE A 201 -9.80 -17.80 9.57
CA PHE A 201 -10.14 -16.67 10.42
C PHE A 201 -11.26 -15.86 9.77
N GLU A 202 -12.22 -15.43 10.59
CA GLU A 202 -13.30 -14.53 10.19
C GLU A 202 -13.01 -13.11 10.72
N PRO A 203 -13.03 -12.06 9.89
CA PRO A 203 -12.85 -10.69 10.36
C PRO A 203 -14.00 -10.28 11.29
N VAL A 204 -13.68 -9.81 12.49
CA VAL A 204 -14.68 -9.44 13.51
C VAL A 204 -14.62 -7.98 13.94
N TYR A 205 -13.49 -7.29 13.71
CA TYR A 205 -13.34 -5.92 14.14
C TYR A 205 -12.43 -5.10 13.22
N ASN A 206 -12.91 -3.94 12.79
CA ASN A 206 -12.08 -2.91 12.14
C ASN A 206 -11.61 -1.94 13.22
N MET A 207 -10.30 -1.89 13.47
CA MET A 207 -9.76 -0.97 14.48
C MET A 207 -9.86 0.47 13.98
N GLY A 208 -10.33 1.40 14.79
CA GLY A 208 -10.43 2.82 14.45
C GLY A 208 -9.09 3.57 14.54
N PRO A 209 -9.05 4.84 14.07
CA PRO A 209 -7.82 5.64 14.00
C PRO A 209 -7.23 5.89 15.40
N GLY A 210 -5.93 5.65 15.60
CA GLY A 210 -5.27 5.80 16.90
C GLY A 210 -5.70 4.79 17.98
N GLU A 211 -6.50 3.79 17.62
CA GLU A 211 -6.93 2.77 18.58
C GLU A 211 -5.78 1.85 19.00
N ILE A 212 -5.79 1.43 20.26
CA ILE A 212 -4.84 0.45 20.81
C ILE A 212 -5.62 -0.71 21.40
N MET A 213 -5.30 -1.92 20.95
CA MET A 213 -5.93 -3.16 21.36
C MET A 213 -4.90 -4.11 21.97
N GLU A 214 -5.28 -4.73 23.08
CA GLU A 214 -4.60 -5.89 23.65
C GLU A 214 -5.31 -7.16 23.18
N ILE A 215 -4.56 -8.16 22.74
CA ILE A 215 -5.11 -9.36 22.09
C ILE A 215 -4.44 -10.60 22.68
N THR A 216 -5.27 -11.50 23.20
CA THR A 216 -4.89 -12.80 23.74
C THR A 216 -5.54 -13.92 22.93
N ALA A 217 -5.25 -15.17 23.24
CA ALA A 217 -5.94 -16.30 22.58
C ALA A 217 -7.44 -16.38 22.95
N ASP A 218 -7.86 -15.74 24.04
CA ASP A 218 -9.22 -15.82 24.58
C ASP A 218 -10.06 -14.56 24.30
N SER A 219 -9.42 -13.40 24.10
CA SER A 219 -10.14 -12.13 23.94
C SER A 219 -9.30 -11.07 23.26
N TYR A 220 -9.95 -10.00 22.80
CA TYR A 220 -9.32 -8.73 22.49
C TYR A 220 -9.99 -7.61 23.29
N THR A 221 -9.19 -6.73 23.89
CA THR A 221 -9.66 -5.66 24.78
C THR A 221 -9.08 -4.31 24.36
N GLN A 222 -9.88 -3.27 24.49
CA GLN A 222 -9.47 -1.92 24.09
C GLN A 222 -8.66 -1.25 25.21
N MET A 223 -7.41 -0.91 24.92
CA MET A 223 -6.53 -0.13 25.82
C MET A 223 -6.74 1.37 25.65
N ARG A 224 -7.06 1.81 24.42
CA ARG A 224 -7.31 3.21 24.05
C ARG A 224 -8.38 3.27 22.97
N ALA A 225 -9.41 4.09 23.20
CA ALA A 225 -10.48 4.32 22.24
C ALA A 225 -9.99 5.00 20.94
N PRO A 226 -10.67 4.75 19.81
CA PRO A 226 -10.34 5.42 18.54
C PRO A 226 -10.60 6.93 18.61
N ASN A 227 -9.82 7.66 17.82
CA ASN A 227 -10.02 9.08 17.56
C ASN A 227 -11.26 9.30 16.68
N LYS A 228 -11.83 10.52 16.73
CA LYS A 228 -12.99 10.87 15.90
C LYS A 228 -12.63 11.17 14.44
N LYS A 229 -11.43 11.71 14.22
CA LYS A 229 -10.93 12.06 12.88
C LYS A 229 -10.24 10.85 12.27
N MET A 230 -10.51 10.61 11.00
CA MET A 230 -9.90 9.56 10.18
C MET A 230 -9.51 10.15 8.83
N GLN A 231 -8.44 9.64 8.21
CA GLN A 231 -8.04 9.98 6.86
C GLN A 231 -7.42 8.74 6.18
N VAL A 232 -8.20 7.66 6.04
CA VAL A 232 -7.75 6.39 5.44
C VAL A 232 -7.33 6.57 3.99
N CYS A 233 -6.26 5.90 3.56
CA CYS A 233 -5.67 6.18 2.26
C CYS A 233 -6.55 5.75 1.07
N SER A 234 -6.97 6.70 0.23
CA SER A 234 -7.69 6.39 -1.02
C SER A 234 -6.93 5.43 -1.94
N PHE A 235 -5.59 5.46 -1.89
CA PHE A 235 -4.74 4.60 -2.72
C PHE A 235 -4.84 3.11 -2.39
N LEU A 236 -5.42 2.75 -1.26
CA LEU A 236 -5.77 1.36 -0.93
C LEU A 236 -6.79 0.81 -1.94
N TRP A 237 -7.82 1.58 -2.28
CA TRP A 237 -8.81 1.18 -3.29
C TRP A 237 -8.31 1.41 -4.72
N VAL A 238 -7.56 2.48 -4.97
CA VAL A 238 -7.02 2.76 -6.32
C VAL A 238 -6.06 1.66 -6.79
N TYR A 239 -5.08 1.26 -5.97
CA TYR A 239 -3.96 0.42 -6.45
C TYR A 239 -3.48 -0.64 -5.45
N TYR A 240 -3.22 -0.26 -4.21
CA TYR A 240 -2.45 -1.12 -3.30
C TYR A 240 -3.22 -2.35 -2.85
N GLY A 241 -4.48 -2.16 -2.49
CA GLY A 241 -5.26 -3.20 -1.86
C GLY A 241 -5.47 -4.39 -2.79
N TYR A 242 -5.41 -5.57 -2.19
CA TYR A 242 -5.75 -6.80 -2.89
C TYR A 242 -7.26 -6.80 -3.23
N PRO A 243 -7.69 -7.26 -4.42
CA PRO A 243 -9.08 -7.10 -4.88
C PRO A 243 -10.15 -7.63 -3.91
N VAL A 244 -9.89 -8.76 -3.24
CA VAL A 244 -10.84 -9.35 -2.28
C VAL A 244 -10.73 -8.76 -0.87
N SER A 245 -9.77 -7.86 -0.63
CA SER A 245 -9.66 -7.19 0.66
C SER A 245 -10.77 -6.16 0.86
N THR A 246 -11.11 -5.94 2.12
CA THR A 246 -12.13 -4.99 2.58
C THR A 246 -11.51 -4.11 3.64
N TYR A 247 -11.61 -2.79 3.47
CA TYR A 247 -11.15 -1.79 4.43
C TYR A 247 -12.32 -0.88 4.77
N GLU A 248 -12.54 -0.58 6.05
CA GLU A 248 -13.68 0.24 6.49
C GLU A 248 -15.04 -0.27 5.95
N ASN A 249 -15.19 -1.59 5.82
CA ASN A 249 -16.35 -2.26 5.21
C ASN A 249 -16.55 -1.98 3.71
N VAL A 250 -15.56 -1.41 3.02
CA VAL A 250 -15.56 -1.16 1.58
C VAL A 250 -14.62 -2.14 0.88
N ASN A 251 -15.17 -3.03 0.05
CA ASN A 251 -14.37 -3.96 -0.74
C ASN A 251 -13.61 -3.24 -1.87
N VAL A 252 -12.36 -3.65 -2.09
CA VAL A 252 -11.46 -3.05 -3.08
C VAL A 252 -11.97 -3.21 -4.51
N ASP A 253 -12.31 -4.42 -4.94
CA ASP A 253 -12.73 -4.66 -6.33
C ASP A 253 -14.11 -4.06 -6.61
N CYS A 254 -15.03 -4.10 -5.65
CA CYS A 254 -16.32 -3.42 -5.75
C CYS A 254 -16.16 -1.91 -5.92
N SER A 255 -15.26 -1.28 -5.16
CA SER A 255 -14.97 0.16 -5.29
C SER A 255 -14.38 0.48 -6.68
N ARG A 256 -13.41 -0.32 -7.14
CA ARG A 256 -12.84 -0.18 -8.51
C ARG A 256 -13.90 -0.33 -9.60
N TYR A 257 -14.77 -1.32 -9.48
CA TYR A 257 -15.88 -1.54 -10.40
C TYR A 257 -16.86 -0.35 -10.40
N CYS A 258 -17.19 0.18 -9.22
CA CYS A 258 -18.07 1.36 -9.09
C CYS A 258 -17.45 2.59 -9.77
N ALA A 259 -16.18 2.88 -9.50
CA ALA A 259 -15.44 3.98 -10.13
C ALA A 259 -15.45 3.85 -11.66
N GLY A 260 -15.21 2.64 -12.17
CA GLY A 260 -15.29 2.35 -13.60
C GLY A 260 -16.67 2.65 -14.16
N CYS A 261 -17.73 2.15 -13.52
CA CYS A 261 -19.11 2.38 -13.92
C CYS A 261 -19.46 3.86 -14.00
N LEU A 262 -19.05 4.66 -13.00
CA LEU A 262 -19.30 6.09 -12.96
C LEU A 262 -18.68 6.81 -14.16
N MET A 263 -17.40 6.54 -14.46
CA MET A 263 -16.72 7.14 -15.61
C MET A 263 -17.31 6.65 -16.94
N GLY A 264 -17.56 5.34 -17.07
CA GLY A 264 -18.06 4.73 -18.30
C GLY A 264 -19.41 5.32 -18.77
N LYS A 265 -20.28 5.67 -17.82
CA LYS A 265 -21.58 6.31 -18.10
C LYS A 265 -21.46 7.72 -18.66
N LYS A 266 -20.46 8.48 -18.21
CA LYS A 266 -20.26 9.91 -18.55
C LYS A 266 -19.40 10.10 -19.80
N ASP A 267 -18.54 9.14 -20.10
CA ASP A 267 -17.63 9.23 -21.23
C ASP A 267 -18.37 9.05 -22.56
N ASP A 268 -18.05 9.86 -23.55
CA ASP A 268 -18.63 9.92 -24.89
C ASP A 268 -17.74 9.27 -25.97
N CYS A 269 -16.51 8.88 -25.61
CA CYS A 269 -15.54 8.24 -26.50
C CYS A 269 -16.09 6.96 -27.17
N LYS A 270 -15.93 6.83 -28.49
CA LYS A 270 -16.31 5.61 -29.25
C LYS A 270 -15.11 4.67 -29.34
N ALA A 271 -15.33 3.38 -29.10
CA ALA A 271 -14.33 2.32 -29.17
C ALA A 271 -15.02 0.95 -29.37
N ASP A 272 -14.27 -0.05 -29.83
CA ASP A 272 -14.77 -1.40 -30.08
C ASP A 272 -14.89 -2.23 -28.80
N PHE A 273 -13.99 -2.03 -27.84
CA PHE A 273 -13.99 -2.71 -26.55
C PHE A 273 -13.11 -2.00 -25.51
N VAL A 274 -13.25 -2.46 -24.25
CA VAL A 274 -12.47 -1.99 -23.10
C VAL A 274 -11.51 -3.09 -22.65
N ALA A 275 -10.31 -2.71 -22.23
CA ALA A 275 -9.32 -3.61 -21.64
C ALA A 275 -8.67 -2.98 -20.41
N GLY A 276 -8.39 -3.78 -19.40
CA GLY A 276 -7.61 -3.32 -18.24
C GLY A 276 -6.12 -3.53 -18.47
N ILE A 277 -5.29 -2.63 -17.96
CA ILE A 277 -3.86 -2.88 -17.76
C ILE A 277 -3.73 -3.80 -16.54
N PRO A 278 -3.29 -5.05 -16.70
CA PRO A 278 -3.36 -6.03 -15.62
C PRO A 278 -2.23 -5.85 -14.57
N ASP A 279 -2.48 -6.13 -13.29
CA ASP A 279 -3.74 -6.68 -12.75
C ASP A 279 -4.66 -5.61 -12.14
N SER A 280 -4.11 -4.47 -11.70
CA SER A 280 -4.82 -3.43 -10.94
C SER A 280 -5.91 -2.73 -11.74
N GLY A 281 -5.70 -2.48 -13.03
CA GLY A 281 -6.68 -1.81 -13.90
C GLY A 281 -7.90 -2.66 -14.28
N VAL A 282 -7.91 -3.97 -13.93
CA VAL A 282 -8.94 -4.91 -14.39
C VAL A 282 -10.31 -4.61 -13.76
N GLY A 283 -10.40 -4.43 -12.44
CA GLY A 283 -11.68 -4.15 -11.77
C GLY A 283 -12.34 -2.86 -12.30
N PHE A 284 -11.54 -1.80 -12.46
CA PHE A 284 -11.98 -0.53 -13.05
C PHE A 284 -12.42 -0.71 -14.51
N ALA A 285 -11.68 -1.47 -15.32
CA ALA A 285 -12.02 -1.74 -16.72
C ALA A 285 -13.36 -2.48 -16.89
N ILE A 286 -13.62 -3.47 -16.02
CA ILE A 286 -14.87 -4.24 -16.04
C ILE A 286 -16.04 -3.31 -15.72
N GLY A 287 -15.91 -2.48 -14.68
CA GLY A 287 -16.91 -1.46 -14.35
C GLY A 287 -17.12 -0.45 -15.46
N TYR A 288 -16.02 0.05 -16.05
CA TYR A 288 -16.08 1.00 -17.16
C TYR A 288 -16.81 0.40 -18.37
N ALA A 289 -16.51 -0.84 -18.75
CA ALA A 289 -17.20 -1.55 -19.82
C ALA A 289 -18.70 -1.66 -19.57
N ALA A 290 -19.09 -2.02 -18.34
CA ALA A 290 -20.48 -2.11 -17.92
C ALA A 290 -21.20 -0.75 -17.97
N GLY A 291 -20.57 0.31 -17.46
CA GLY A 291 -21.12 1.67 -17.51
C GLY A 291 -21.25 2.23 -18.92
N LYS A 292 -20.30 1.87 -19.80
CA LYS A 292 -20.23 2.33 -21.20
C LYS A 292 -21.13 1.54 -22.15
N GLY A 293 -21.47 0.29 -21.80
CA GLY A 293 -22.28 -0.60 -22.64
C GLY A 293 -21.51 -1.21 -23.81
N ILE A 294 -20.21 -1.43 -23.67
CA ILE A 294 -19.34 -2.07 -24.69
C ILE A 294 -18.57 -3.24 -24.07
N PRO A 295 -18.12 -4.25 -24.85
CA PRO A 295 -17.54 -5.45 -24.27
C PRO A 295 -16.19 -5.20 -23.60
N TYR A 296 -15.93 -5.90 -22.49
CA TYR A 296 -14.57 -6.07 -21.94
C TYR A 296 -13.84 -7.21 -22.66
N LYS A 297 -12.58 -6.99 -23.06
CA LYS A 297 -11.71 -8.03 -23.63
C LYS A 297 -10.31 -7.95 -23.04
N ARG A 298 -9.65 -9.11 -22.92
CA ARG A 298 -8.27 -9.22 -22.40
C ARG A 298 -7.26 -8.98 -23.53
N ALA A 299 -7.09 -7.72 -23.94
CA ALA A 299 -6.10 -7.35 -24.95
C ALA A 299 -4.65 -7.36 -24.45
N LEU A 300 -4.45 -7.26 -23.13
CA LEU A 300 -3.15 -7.45 -22.47
C LEU A 300 -3.30 -8.51 -21.39
N ILE A 301 -2.32 -9.40 -21.31
CA ILE A 301 -2.25 -10.47 -20.31
C ILE A 301 -0.90 -10.38 -19.62
N LYS A 302 -0.92 -10.34 -18.29
CA LYS A 302 0.31 -10.44 -17.52
C LYS A 302 0.83 -11.88 -17.53
N TYR A 303 2.10 -12.07 -17.88
CA TYR A 303 2.76 -13.37 -17.85
C TYR A 303 3.24 -13.68 -16.42
N THR A 304 2.36 -14.25 -15.62
CA THR A 304 2.58 -14.54 -14.19
C THR A 304 3.47 -15.76 -13.88
N PRO A 305 3.63 -16.80 -14.73
CA PRO A 305 4.39 -17.99 -14.35
C PRO A 305 5.86 -17.76 -13.96
N THR A 306 6.53 -16.80 -14.61
CA THR A 306 7.98 -16.56 -14.40
C THR A 306 8.31 -15.16 -13.89
N TRP A 307 7.35 -14.22 -13.92
CA TRP A 307 7.60 -12.81 -13.59
C TRP A 307 6.65 -12.32 -12.48
N PRO A 308 6.84 -12.77 -11.24
CA PRO A 308 6.12 -12.19 -10.11
C PRO A 308 6.44 -10.71 -9.92
N ARG A 309 5.63 -10.07 -9.06
CA ARG A 309 5.75 -8.65 -8.70
C ARG A 309 7.10 -8.27 -8.06
N SER A 310 7.84 -9.25 -7.50
CA SER A 310 8.76 -9.01 -6.38
C SER A 310 10.25 -8.92 -6.69
N PHE A 311 10.71 -9.10 -7.94
CA PHE A 311 12.15 -9.00 -8.23
C PHE A 311 12.53 -7.60 -8.70
N THR A 312 13.48 -7.00 -7.98
CA THR A 312 14.09 -5.73 -8.35
C THR A 312 15.42 -6.01 -9.06
N PRO A 313 15.48 -5.88 -10.40
CA PRO A 313 16.72 -6.10 -11.14
C PRO A 313 17.77 -5.05 -10.78
N ALA A 314 19.04 -5.46 -10.85
CA ALA A 314 20.19 -4.66 -10.45
C ALA A 314 20.42 -3.41 -11.32
N THR A 315 20.01 -3.42 -12.60
CA THR A 315 20.20 -2.29 -13.53
C THR A 315 18.89 -1.82 -14.14
N GLN A 316 18.85 -0.53 -14.54
CA GLN A 316 17.68 0.08 -15.18
C GLN A 316 17.40 -0.53 -16.56
N GLU A 317 18.43 -0.95 -17.30
CA GLU A 317 18.29 -1.63 -18.59
C GLU A 317 17.56 -2.96 -18.45
N ILE A 318 17.94 -3.77 -17.46
CA ILE A 318 17.28 -5.05 -17.17
C ILE A 318 15.84 -4.82 -16.68
N ARG A 319 15.58 -3.75 -15.91
CA ARG A 319 14.21 -3.36 -15.52
C ARG A 319 13.33 -3.06 -16.73
N SER A 320 13.80 -2.23 -17.66
CA SER A 320 13.06 -1.90 -18.87
C SER A 320 12.85 -3.14 -19.76
N PHE A 321 13.83 -4.04 -19.84
CA PHE A 321 13.69 -5.30 -20.57
C PHE A 321 12.65 -6.25 -19.93
N ILE A 322 12.70 -6.43 -18.61
CA ILE A 322 11.74 -7.28 -17.89
C ILE A 322 10.33 -6.70 -17.94
N ALA A 323 10.17 -5.38 -17.91
CA ALA A 323 8.87 -4.74 -18.07
C ALA A 323 8.20 -5.13 -19.41
N LYS A 324 8.97 -5.18 -20.50
CA LYS A 324 8.50 -5.65 -21.82
C LYS A 324 8.10 -7.14 -21.83
N MET A 325 8.72 -7.95 -20.96
CA MET A 325 8.41 -9.39 -20.85
C MET A 325 7.14 -9.68 -20.04
N LYS A 326 6.71 -8.75 -19.19
CA LYS A 326 5.60 -8.97 -18.25
C LYS A 326 4.22 -8.89 -18.90
N LEU A 327 4.02 -8.00 -19.87
CA LEU A 327 2.72 -7.77 -20.50
C LEU A 327 2.73 -8.30 -21.93
N ILE A 328 1.95 -9.35 -22.16
CA ILE A 328 1.83 -9.99 -23.47
C ILE A 328 0.55 -9.48 -24.16
N PRO A 329 0.67 -8.88 -25.35
CA PRO A 329 -0.46 -8.40 -26.13
C PRO A 329 -1.17 -9.54 -26.88
N ASN A 330 -2.49 -9.52 -26.88
CA ASN A 330 -3.29 -10.33 -27.78
C ASN A 330 -3.44 -9.61 -29.13
N LYS A 331 -2.50 -9.86 -30.04
CA LYS A 331 -2.44 -9.20 -31.36
C LYS A 331 -3.72 -9.38 -32.19
N GLN A 332 -4.41 -10.51 -32.04
CA GLN A 332 -5.63 -10.78 -32.78
C GLN A 332 -6.80 -9.90 -32.32
N LEU A 333 -6.82 -9.51 -31.04
CA LEU A 333 -7.79 -8.55 -30.52
C LEU A 333 -7.42 -7.11 -30.87
N LEU A 334 -6.12 -6.80 -30.95
CA LEU A 334 -5.63 -5.43 -31.19
C LEU A 334 -5.70 -5.01 -32.66
N LYS A 335 -5.56 -5.93 -33.61
CA LYS A 335 -5.51 -5.62 -35.03
C LYS A 335 -6.74 -4.81 -35.49
N ASP A 336 -6.47 -3.64 -36.06
CA ASP A 336 -7.41 -2.66 -36.63
C ASP A 336 -8.47 -2.13 -35.64
N SER A 337 -8.26 -2.33 -34.33
CA SER A 337 -9.22 -2.00 -33.28
C SER A 337 -9.04 -0.61 -32.67
N GLU A 338 -10.14 0.01 -32.24
CA GLU A 338 -10.18 1.19 -31.41
C GLU A 338 -10.45 0.76 -29.96
N VAL A 339 -9.47 0.90 -29.06
CA VAL A 339 -9.51 0.29 -27.72
C VAL A 339 -9.46 1.34 -26.62
N ILE A 340 -10.27 1.16 -25.57
CA ILE A 340 -10.14 1.90 -24.31
C ILE A 340 -9.36 1.03 -23.33
N PHE A 341 -8.18 1.49 -22.94
CA PHE A 341 -7.39 0.93 -21.87
C PHE A 341 -7.67 1.66 -20.56
N CYS A 342 -7.83 0.86 -19.50
CA CYS A 342 -8.10 1.30 -18.16
C CYS A 342 -6.90 0.95 -17.26
N ASP A 343 -6.34 1.95 -16.58
CA ASP A 343 -5.20 1.80 -15.69
C ASP A 343 -5.46 2.46 -14.33
N ASP A 344 -4.70 2.11 -13.30
CA ASP A 344 -4.92 2.62 -11.95
C ASP A 344 -4.48 4.09 -11.80
N SER A 345 -3.27 4.42 -12.24
CA SER A 345 -2.62 5.71 -12.01
C SER A 345 -1.50 6.00 -13.02
N ILE A 346 -1.14 7.28 -13.18
CA ILE A 346 0.06 7.70 -13.93
C ILE A 346 0.98 8.45 -12.98
N VAL A 347 2.07 7.81 -12.55
CA VAL A 347 3.06 8.41 -11.64
C VAL A 347 4.21 9.05 -12.43
N ARG A 348 5.13 8.24 -12.95
CA ARG A 348 6.31 8.68 -13.70
C ARG A 348 6.07 8.73 -15.20
N GLY A 349 5.12 7.96 -15.72
CA GLY A 349 4.78 7.94 -17.15
C GLY A 349 5.68 7.10 -18.07
N THR A 350 6.90 6.76 -17.67
CA THR A 350 7.86 6.02 -18.50
C THR A 350 7.35 4.64 -18.95
N GLN A 351 6.73 3.89 -18.04
CA GLN A 351 6.18 2.56 -18.34
C GLN A 351 4.99 2.65 -19.32
N LEU A 352 4.18 3.69 -19.21
CA LEU A 352 3.00 3.86 -20.06
C LEU A 352 3.40 4.21 -21.50
N GLN A 353 4.43 5.05 -21.67
CA GLN A 353 4.96 5.42 -22.98
C GLN A 353 5.40 4.19 -23.80
N ASP A 354 6.24 3.33 -23.21
CA ASP A 354 6.72 2.10 -23.85
C ASP A 354 5.57 1.15 -24.24
N ASN A 355 4.56 1.06 -23.38
CA ASN A 355 3.40 0.21 -23.60
C ASN A 355 2.52 0.72 -24.75
N VAL A 356 2.27 2.03 -24.83
CA VAL A 356 1.40 2.61 -25.87
C VAL A 356 2.01 2.46 -27.27
N GLU A 357 3.31 2.73 -27.42
CA GLU A 357 4.01 2.49 -28.70
C GLU A 357 3.95 1.02 -29.13
N ALA A 358 4.02 0.10 -28.16
CA ALA A 358 3.87 -1.32 -28.43
C ALA A 358 2.45 -1.65 -28.91
N LEU A 359 1.40 -1.09 -28.30
CA LEU A 359 0.00 -1.31 -28.70
C LEU A 359 -0.26 -0.93 -30.17
N PHE A 360 0.23 0.23 -30.62
CA PHE A 360 0.13 0.62 -32.02
C PHE A 360 0.91 -0.31 -32.95
N ARG A 361 2.14 -0.71 -32.57
CA ARG A 361 2.93 -1.70 -33.35
C ARG A 361 2.24 -3.06 -33.46
N TYR A 362 1.36 -3.41 -32.52
CA TYR A 362 0.58 -4.64 -32.55
C TYR A 362 -0.75 -4.51 -33.30
N GLY A 363 -1.01 -3.36 -33.93
CA GLY A 363 -2.10 -3.16 -34.88
C GLY A 363 -3.30 -2.38 -34.32
N ALA A 364 -3.25 -1.84 -33.10
CA ALA A 364 -4.30 -0.97 -32.61
C ALA A 364 -4.39 0.30 -33.46
N LYS A 365 -5.60 0.67 -33.88
CA LYS A 365 -5.87 1.86 -34.70
C LYS A 365 -6.00 3.12 -33.84
N LYS A 366 -6.69 3.02 -32.70
CA LYS A 366 -6.79 4.07 -31.69
C LYS A 366 -6.60 3.48 -30.30
N VAL A 367 -5.87 4.22 -29.47
CA VAL A 367 -5.59 3.84 -28.07
C VAL A 367 -6.07 4.97 -27.18
N HIS A 368 -7.18 4.73 -26.49
CA HIS A 368 -7.76 5.65 -25.52
C HIS A 368 -7.39 5.19 -24.12
N MET A 369 -6.97 6.08 -23.23
CA MET A 369 -6.56 5.74 -21.86
C MET A 369 -7.51 6.36 -20.82
N ARG A 370 -7.86 5.58 -19.80
CA ARG A 370 -8.74 5.97 -18.70
C ARG A 370 -8.10 5.59 -17.37
N ILE A 371 -7.86 6.59 -16.54
CA ILE A 371 -7.11 6.43 -15.29
C ILE A 371 -8.07 6.47 -14.12
N SER A 372 -8.01 5.47 -13.25
CA SER A 372 -8.99 5.26 -12.18
C SER A 372 -8.96 6.33 -11.08
N CYS A 373 -7.90 7.14 -11.00
CA CYS A 373 -7.74 8.22 -10.04
C CYS A 373 -7.52 9.58 -10.74
N PRO A 374 -7.64 10.70 -10.00
CA PRO A 374 -7.22 12.02 -10.47
C PRO A 374 -5.71 12.09 -10.75
N PRO A 375 -5.24 13.11 -11.49
CA PRO A 375 -3.81 13.36 -11.64
C PRO A 375 -3.11 13.52 -10.29
N LEU A 376 -1.96 12.86 -10.16
CA LEU A 376 -1.12 12.94 -8.96
C LEU A 376 -0.36 14.27 -8.95
N ILE A 377 -0.78 15.24 -8.14
CA ILE A 377 -0.15 16.56 -8.04
C ILE A 377 0.83 16.63 -6.88
N TYR A 378 0.54 15.96 -5.76
CA TYR A 378 1.35 16.03 -4.55
C TYR A 378 2.03 14.68 -4.27
N PRO A 379 3.31 14.66 -3.86
CA PRO A 379 3.92 13.44 -3.35
C PRO A 379 3.17 12.98 -2.10
N CYS A 380 3.03 11.67 -1.89
CA CYS A 380 2.43 11.18 -0.65
C CYS A 380 3.31 11.58 0.53
N GLU A 381 2.77 12.19 1.58
CA GLU A 381 3.53 12.49 2.80
C GLU A 381 3.33 11.44 3.90
N PHE A 382 2.30 10.61 3.79
CA PHE A 382 1.83 9.79 4.91
C PHE A 382 2.26 8.33 4.83
N LEU A 383 2.56 7.81 3.64
CA LEU A 383 2.85 6.40 3.41
C LEU A 383 4.04 6.22 2.46
N ASN A 384 4.87 5.20 2.72
CA ASN A 384 6.04 4.86 1.91
C ASN A 384 5.65 3.92 0.76
N PHE A 385 4.82 4.43 -0.14
CA PHE A 385 4.24 3.70 -1.28
C PHE A 385 5.15 3.66 -2.51
N ALA A 386 5.87 4.75 -2.76
CA ALA A 386 6.91 4.86 -3.77
C ALA A 386 8.14 5.52 -3.15
N SER A 387 9.33 5.28 -3.70
CA SER A 387 10.55 6.00 -3.30
C SER A 387 10.36 7.49 -3.56
N LYS A 388 10.22 8.31 -2.51
CA LYS A 388 10.16 9.77 -2.62
C LYS A 388 11.59 10.30 -2.80
N ASN A 389 12.01 10.45 -4.05
CA ASN A 389 13.30 11.07 -4.34
C ASN A 389 13.14 12.57 -4.64
N SER A 390 12.05 12.95 -5.31
CA SER A 390 11.73 14.33 -5.66
C SER A 390 10.26 14.46 -6.08
N ASP A 391 9.66 15.63 -5.89
CA ASP A 391 8.37 16.00 -6.48
C ASP A 391 8.36 15.80 -8.01
N LEU A 392 9.51 16.04 -8.65
CA LEU A 392 9.70 15.88 -10.10
C LEU A 392 9.66 14.42 -10.56
N ASP A 393 9.55 13.45 -9.65
CA ASP A 393 9.20 12.08 -10.03
C ASP A 393 7.79 12.02 -10.63
N LEU A 394 6.88 12.91 -10.22
CA LEU A 394 5.54 13.00 -10.79
C LEU A 394 5.57 13.65 -12.17
N ILE A 395 4.99 12.99 -13.18
CA ILE A 395 4.91 13.54 -14.53
C ILE A 395 4.19 14.89 -14.57
N THR A 396 3.17 15.05 -13.73
CA THR A 396 2.41 16.29 -13.56
C THR A 396 3.33 17.44 -13.14
N ARG A 397 4.18 17.23 -12.13
CA ARG A 397 5.14 18.22 -11.64
C ARG A 397 6.19 18.60 -12.69
N ARG A 398 6.66 17.64 -13.50
CA ARG A 398 7.57 17.93 -14.62
C ARG A 398 6.90 18.76 -15.71
N ILE A 399 5.63 18.50 -16.02
CA ILE A 399 4.87 19.29 -16.99
C ILE A 399 4.60 20.69 -16.44
N ILE A 400 4.24 20.82 -15.17
CA ILE A 400 4.08 22.13 -14.52
C ILE A 400 5.39 22.92 -14.56
N GLN A 401 6.54 22.28 -14.25
CA GLN A 401 7.86 22.89 -14.42
C GLN A 401 8.09 23.39 -15.85
N LYS A 402 7.73 22.59 -16.87
CA LYS A 402 7.85 22.96 -18.28
C LYS A 402 6.97 24.17 -18.64
N PHE A 403 5.77 24.26 -18.08
CA PHE A 403 4.81 25.32 -18.40
C PHE A 403 5.05 26.62 -17.66
N GLU A 404 5.46 26.53 -16.40
CA GLU A 404 5.49 27.64 -15.46
C GLU A 404 6.90 28.12 -15.12
N GLY A 405 7.93 27.33 -15.43
CA GLY A 405 9.31 27.53 -14.95
C GLY A 405 9.51 27.15 -13.48
N ASP A 406 8.46 26.67 -12.81
CA ASP A 406 8.46 26.27 -11.40
C ASP A 406 7.37 25.20 -11.17
N HIS A 407 7.79 24.01 -10.74
CA HIS A 407 6.89 22.87 -10.51
C HIS A 407 5.89 23.08 -9.36
N THR A 408 6.03 24.14 -8.57
CA THR A 408 5.17 24.47 -7.42
C THR A 408 4.12 25.54 -7.71
N LYS A 409 4.16 26.13 -8.91
CA LYS A 409 3.27 27.24 -9.27
C LYS A 409 1.87 26.75 -9.66
N ASN A 410 0.85 27.52 -9.27
CA ASN A 410 -0.54 27.34 -9.68
C ASN A 410 -1.15 25.94 -9.41
N LEU A 411 -0.66 25.19 -8.41
CA LEU A 411 -1.11 23.81 -8.14
C LEU A 411 -2.63 23.71 -7.93
N ASP A 412 -3.23 24.72 -7.30
CA ASP A 412 -4.68 24.77 -7.07
C ASP A 412 -5.49 24.76 -8.38
N LYS A 413 -4.94 25.32 -9.45
CA LYS A 413 -5.58 25.27 -10.77
C LYS A 413 -5.37 23.92 -11.44
N TYR A 414 -4.15 23.39 -11.41
CA TYR A 414 -3.83 22.09 -11.99
C TYR A 414 -4.53 20.90 -11.31
N LYS A 415 -4.90 21.02 -10.02
CA LYS A 415 -5.70 20.00 -9.31
C LYS A 415 -7.22 20.14 -9.54
N THR A 416 -7.68 21.30 -9.99
CA THR A 416 -9.12 21.57 -10.19
C THR A 416 -9.57 20.99 -11.53
N THR A 417 -10.43 19.97 -11.48
CA THR A 417 -10.98 19.31 -12.67
C THR A 417 -11.60 20.33 -13.62
N ASP A 418 -11.36 20.15 -14.92
CA ASP A 418 -11.86 21.00 -16.02
C ASP A 418 -11.37 22.46 -16.03
N SER A 419 -10.45 22.86 -15.14
CA SER A 419 -9.78 24.15 -15.28
C SER A 419 -8.95 24.23 -16.57
N PRO A 420 -8.67 25.43 -17.11
CA PRO A 420 -7.80 25.58 -18.28
C PRO A 420 -6.42 24.93 -18.09
N GLU A 421 -5.83 25.09 -16.90
CA GLU A 421 -4.55 24.51 -16.53
C GLU A 421 -4.60 22.97 -16.42
N TYR A 422 -5.66 22.41 -15.83
CA TYR A 422 -5.90 20.97 -15.77
C TYR A 422 -6.04 20.36 -17.17
N ASN A 423 -6.87 20.96 -18.02
CA ASN A 423 -7.09 20.47 -19.39
C ASN A 423 -5.80 20.52 -20.22
N ARG A 424 -5.02 21.60 -20.07
CA ARG A 424 -3.70 21.72 -20.71
C ARG A 424 -2.72 20.65 -20.21
N LEU A 425 -2.73 20.35 -18.91
CA LEU A 425 -1.91 19.29 -18.31
C LEU A 425 -2.28 17.91 -18.88
N VAL A 426 -3.57 17.55 -18.87
CA VAL A 426 -4.04 16.27 -19.39
C VAL A 426 -3.72 16.12 -20.88
N GLU A 427 -3.87 17.19 -21.65
CA GLU A 427 -3.56 17.21 -23.08
C GLU A 427 -2.06 17.00 -23.35
N GLU A 428 -1.18 17.63 -22.57
CA GLU A 428 0.27 17.40 -22.68
C GLU A 428 0.67 15.96 -22.34
N ILE A 429 0.05 15.36 -21.32
CA ILE A 429 0.27 13.94 -20.99
C ILE A 429 -0.21 13.06 -22.15
N ARG A 430 -1.40 13.35 -22.71
CA ARG A 430 -1.96 12.62 -23.87
C ARG A 430 -1.01 12.67 -25.06
N GLN A 431 -0.51 13.86 -25.41
CA GLN A 431 0.43 14.06 -26.51
C GLN A 431 1.76 13.36 -26.27
N SER A 432 2.31 13.46 -25.06
CA SER A 432 3.59 12.83 -24.69
C SER A 432 3.58 11.31 -24.86
N PHE A 433 2.43 10.66 -24.69
CA PHE A 433 2.27 9.22 -24.90
C PHE A 433 1.66 8.83 -26.24
N ASN A 434 1.40 9.79 -27.13
CA ASN A 434 0.73 9.54 -28.42
C ASN A 434 -0.63 8.82 -28.27
N LEU A 435 -1.40 9.15 -27.22
CA LEU A 435 -2.71 8.56 -26.97
C LEU A 435 -3.79 9.22 -27.82
N SER A 436 -4.77 8.46 -28.31
CA SER A 436 -5.92 9.01 -29.04
C SER A 436 -6.85 9.84 -28.17
N SER A 437 -7.01 9.47 -26.89
CA SER A 437 -7.57 10.35 -25.85
C SER A 437 -7.13 9.90 -24.46
N LEU A 438 -7.16 10.80 -23.48
CA LEU A 438 -6.84 10.55 -22.08
C LEU A 438 -7.89 11.21 -21.19
N LYS A 439 -8.42 10.49 -20.21
CA LYS A 439 -9.24 11.06 -19.12
C LYS A 439 -8.83 10.42 -17.79
N PHE A 440 -8.88 11.21 -16.73
CA PHE A 440 -8.69 10.78 -15.35
C PHE A 440 -10.03 10.79 -14.64
N SER A 441 -10.22 9.91 -13.65
CA SER A 441 -11.38 9.99 -12.75
C SER A 441 -11.31 11.28 -11.95
N THR A 442 -12.47 11.86 -11.65
CA THR A 442 -12.53 13.04 -10.78
C THR A 442 -12.36 12.61 -9.32
N ILE A 443 -12.11 13.59 -8.45
CA ILE A 443 -12.03 13.34 -7.00
C ILE A 443 -13.41 12.92 -6.47
N GLU A 444 -14.47 13.51 -7.00
CA GLU A 444 -15.85 13.24 -6.63
C GLU A 444 -16.22 11.79 -6.96
N ASP A 445 -15.88 11.33 -8.17
CA ASP A 445 -16.15 9.93 -8.58
C ASP A 445 -15.34 8.93 -7.75
N LEU A 446 -14.09 9.27 -7.40
CA LEU A 446 -13.27 8.43 -6.52
C LEU A 446 -13.90 8.33 -5.11
N VAL A 447 -14.35 9.44 -4.55
CA VAL A 447 -14.96 9.48 -3.22
C VAL A 447 -16.30 8.76 -3.22
N GLU A 448 -17.13 8.98 -4.24
CA GLU A 448 -18.40 8.28 -4.43
C GLU A 448 -18.19 6.77 -4.55
N ALA A 449 -17.19 6.34 -5.32
CA ALA A 449 -16.87 4.92 -5.49
C ALA A 449 -16.31 4.25 -4.23
N ILE A 450 -15.61 4.99 -3.36
CA ILE A 450 -15.19 4.49 -2.05
C ILE A 450 -16.39 4.45 -1.09
N GLY A 451 -17.32 5.40 -1.19
CA GLY A 451 -18.55 5.41 -0.39
C GLY A 451 -18.35 5.84 1.08
N LEU A 452 -17.17 6.38 1.42
CA LEU A 452 -16.91 7.01 2.72
C LEU A 452 -17.04 8.53 2.60
N PRO A 453 -17.33 9.25 3.71
CA PRO A 453 -17.29 10.71 3.71
C PRO A 453 -15.90 11.22 3.28
N LYS A 454 -15.87 12.28 2.46
CA LYS A 454 -14.66 12.89 1.90
C LYS A 454 -13.61 13.18 2.97
N GLU A 455 -14.04 13.70 4.11
CA GLU A 455 -13.21 14.06 5.26
C GLU A 455 -12.54 12.85 5.93
N GLN A 456 -13.09 11.64 5.74
CA GLN A 456 -12.53 10.39 6.24
C GLN A 456 -11.49 9.78 5.28
N ILE A 457 -11.39 10.28 4.05
CA ILE A 457 -10.52 9.75 3.00
C ILE A 457 -9.32 10.68 2.80
N CYS A 458 -8.11 10.12 2.80
CA CYS A 458 -6.92 10.84 2.35
C CYS A 458 -6.92 10.96 0.83
N THR A 459 -7.03 12.20 0.34
CA THR A 459 -6.87 12.54 -1.08
C THR A 459 -5.68 13.45 -1.35
N HIS A 460 -4.75 13.57 -0.39
CA HIS A 460 -3.60 14.48 -0.45
C HIS A 460 -2.83 14.39 -1.77
N CYS A 461 -2.56 13.20 -2.29
CA CYS A 461 -1.82 13.04 -3.54
C CYS A 461 -2.48 13.76 -4.74
N PHE A 462 -3.78 14.01 -4.67
CA PHE A 462 -4.57 14.69 -5.69
C PHE A 462 -4.78 16.16 -5.37
N ASP A 463 -5.19 16.48 -4.13
CA ASP A 463 -5.68 17.81 -3.77
C ASP A 463 -4.90 18.57 -2.68
N GLY A 464 -3.92 17.91 -2.04
CA GLY A 464 -3.12 18.48 -0.95
C GLY A 464 -3.88 18.69 0.36
N SER A 465 -5.09 18.13 0.52
CA SER A 465 -6.00 18.48 1.64
C SER A 465 -5.73 17.78 2.97
N SER A 466 -4.86 16.76 3.03
CA SER A 466 -4.62 15.99 4.26
C SER A 466 -3.49 16.53 5.14
N TYR A 467 -3.49 16.18 6.43
CA TYR A 467 -2.63 16.76 7.47
C TYR A 467 -2.10 15.68 8.45
N PHE A 468 -1.10 16.02 9.28
CA PHE A 468 -0.56 15.09 10.29
C PHE A 468 -1.33 15.08 11.63
N ASP A 469 -1.90 16.24 12.02
CA ASP A 469 -2.54 16.58 13.32
C ASP A 469 -1.66 16.42 14.57
#